data_AF-A0A0G1DEC0-F1
#
_entry.id   AF-A0A0G1DEC0-F1
#
_cell.length_a   1.000
_cell.length_b   1.000
_cell.length_c   1.000
_cell.angle_alpha   90.00
_cell.angle_beta   90.00
_cell.angle_gamma   90.00
#
_symmetry.space_group_name_H-M   'P 1'
#
loop_
_entity.id
_entity.type
_entity.pdbx_description
1 polymer ?
#
loop_
_entity_poly.entity_id
_entity_poly.type
_entity_poly.pdbx_seq_one_letter_code
_entity_poly.pdbx_strand_id
1 'polypeptide(L)'
;RQKLKGREGVKKVEAAGSLRRMKETVGDLDILAVSENPEKLMEYFCSMPEVEAVLAKGETKSSVRLVQGLDADLRIVSAESYGSALQYFTGSKDHGIKLRRIAQEKGLKLNEYGIFKGEKQIAGQSEEEVYETLGLKYINPEIREDAGEIEASRNNKLPKLVNYDEIKGDLQMHSTWSDGSASIREMAQAAKKIG
;
A
#
# COMPACT_ATOMS: atom_id res chain seq x y z
N ARG A 1 -7.44 -4.77 6.26
CA ARG A 1 -6.40 -5.75 5.81
C ARG A 1 -6.45 -7.10 6.53
N GLN A 2 -6.14 -7.21 7.83
CA GLN A 2 -6.02 -8.51 8.52
C GLN A 2 -7.28 -9.39 8.44
N LYS A 3 -8.47 -8.79 8.65
CA LYS A 3 -9.77 -9.49 8.52
C LYS A 3 -10.02 -10.09 7.13
N LEU A 4 -9.53 -9.42 6.08
CA LEU A 4 -9.65 -9.91 4.69
C LEU A 4 -8.64 -11.00 4.39
N LYS A 5 -7.41 -10.88 4.91
CA LYS A 5 -6.33 -11.85 4.66
C LYS A 5 -6.64 -13.26 5.19
N GLY A 6 -7.45 -13.36 6.26
CA GLY A 6 -7.85 -14.65 6.83
C GLY A 6 -9.02 -15.35 6.13
N ARG A 7 -9.53 -14.81 5.02
CA ARG A 7 -10.66 -15.40 4.29
C ARG A 7 -10.20 -16.45 3.29
N GLU A 8 -11.03 -17.47 3.10
CA GLU A 8 -10.77 -18.55 2.16
C GLU A 8 -10.62 -18.03 0.72
N GLY A 9 -9.64 -18.57 -0.02
CA GLY A 9 -9.36 -18.18 -1.41
C GLY A 9 -8.56 -16.88 -1.55
N VAL A 10 -8.35 -16.12 -0.48
CA VAL A 10 -7.55 -14.89 -0.52
C VAL A 10 -6.06 -15.22 -0.48
N LYS A 11 -5.33 -14.81 -1.52
CA LYS A 11 -3.88 -15.06 -1.65
C LYS A 11 -3.04 -13.89 -1.16
N LYS A 12 -3.45 -12.67 -1.50
CA LYS A 12 -2.75 -11.43 -1.13
C LYS A 12 -3.76 -10.38 -0.73
N VAL A 13 -3.43 -9.56 0.26
CA VAL A 13 -4.16 -8.34 0.61
C VAL A 13 -3.15 -7.32 1.08
N GLU A 14 -3.18 -6.12 0.52
CA GLU A 14 -2.32 -5.02 0.94
C GLU A 14 -3.08 -3.69 0.97
N ALA A 15 -2.71 -2.81 1.91
CA ALA A 15 -3.14 -1.42 1.85
C ALA A 15 -2.36 -0.70 0.75
N ALA A 16 -3.03 0.16 0.00
CA ALA A 16 -2.45 1.00 -1.04
C ALA A 16 -2.67 2.48 -0.69
N GLY A 17 -2.69 3.35 -1.69
CA GLY A 17 -3.01 4.76 -1.51
C GLY A 17 -2.02 5.50 -0.63
N SER A 18 -2.51 6.61 -0.06
CA SER A 18 -1.76 7.49 0.84
C SER A 18 -1.34 6.79 2.14
N LEU A 19 -2.15 5.86 2.63
CA LEU A 19 -1.83 5.05 3.82
C LEU A 19 -0.53 4.26 3.62
N ARG A 20 -0.37 3.60 2.46
CA ARG A 20 0.83 2.81 2.19
C ARG A 20 2.09 3.68 2.05
N ARG A 21 1.93 4.96 1.66
CA ARG A 21 3.02 5.93 1.57
C ARG A 21 3.30 6.64 2.88
N MET A 22 2.62 6.26 3.97
CA MET A 22 2.78 6.85 5.30
C MET A 22 2.53 8.37 5.33
N LYS A 23 1.57 8.87 4.53
CA LYS A 23 1.16 10.28 4.63
C LYS A 23 0.58 10.59 6.00
N GLU A 24 0.86 11.80 6.51
CA GLU A 24 0.36 12.24 7.81
C GLU A 24 -1.17 12.33 7.87
N THR A 25 -1.82 12.59 6.74
CA THR A 25 -3.27 12.57 6.58
C THR A 25 -3.66 11.66 5.41
N VAL A 26 -4.67 10.84 5.64
CA VAL A 26 -5.23 9.90 4.65
C VAL A 26 -6.70 10.26 4.42
N GLY A 27 -7.11 10.30 3.15
CA GLY A 27 -8.50 10.61 2.79
C GLY A 27 -9.39 9.39 2.96
N ASP A 28 -9.20 8.40 2.09
CA ASP A 28 -9.84 7.10 2.09
C ASP A 28 -8.80 5.97 2.24
N LEU A 29 -9.30 4.75 2.50
CA LEU A 29 -8.48 3.54 2.57
C LEU A 29 -8.56 2.76 1.26
N ASP A 30 -7.47 2.75 0.49
CA ASP A 30 -7.34 1.86 -0.64
C ASP A 30 -6.83 0.47 -0.20
N ILE A 31 -7.53 -0.58 -0.59
CA ILE A 31 -7.13 -1.97 -0.32
C ILE A 31 -7.12 -2.75 -1.64
N LEU A 32 -6.00 -3.42 -1.91
CA LEU A 32 -5.87 -4.36 -3.02
C LEU A 32 -5.85 -5.80 -2.51
N ALA A 33 -6.52 -6.68 -3.24
CA ALA A 33 -6.53 -8.11 -2.95
C ALA A 33 -6.38 -8.97 -4.22
N VAL A 34 -5.82 -10.16 -4.05
CA VAL A 34 -5.88 -11.26 -5.01
C VAL A 34 -6.69 -12.37 -4.36
N SER A 35 -7.76 -12.80 -5.02
CA SER A 35 -8.67 -13.82 -4.51
C SER A 35 -9.07 -14.81 -5.60
N GLU A 36 -9.10 -16.09 -5.28
CA GLU A 36 -9.72 -17.15 -6.10
C GLU A 36 -11.25 -17.07 -6.08
N ASN A 37 -11.84 -16.40 -5.07
CA ASN A 37 -13.27 -16.19 -4.93
C ASN A 37 -13.58 -14.68 -4.76
N PRO A 38 -13.51 -13.87 -5.83
CA PRO A 38 -13.73 -12.42 -5.74
C PRO A 38 -15.09 -12.04 -5.16
N GLU A 39 -16.16 -12.68 -5.61
CA GLU A 39 -17.54 -12.39 -5.19
C GLU A 39 -17.73 -12.58 -3.67
N LYS A 40 -17.28 -13.73 -3.14
CA LYS A 40 -17.37 -14.03 -1.70
C LYS A 40 -16.54 -13.05 -0.86
N LEU A 41 -15.36 -12.66 -1.34
CA LEU A 41 -14.54 -11.66 -0.65
C LEU A 41 -15.23 -10.29 -0.64
N MET A 42 -15.82 -9.91 -1.77
CA MET A 42 -16.52 -8.64 -1.91
C MET A 42 -17.79 -8.57 -1.04
N GLU A 43 -18.56 -9.66 -1.02
CA GLU A 43 -19.72 -9.78 -0.13
C GLU A 43 -19.33 -9.70 1.34
N TYR A 44 -18.26 -10.39 1.74
CA TYR A 44 -17.72 -10.29 3.09
C TYR A 44 -17.29 -8.85 3.41
N PHE A 45 -16.55 -8.19 2.52
CA PHE A 45 -16.09 -6.81 2.72
C PHE A 45 -17.27 -5.85 2.95
N CYS A 46 -18.31 -5.93 2.12
CA CYS A 46 -19.49 -5.08 2.23
C CYS A 46 -20.40 -5.41 3.44
N SER A 47 -20.23 -6.57 4.08
CA SER A 47 -21.02 -7.00 5.24
C SER A 47 -20.25 -6.98 6.56
N MET A 48 -19.03 -6.43 6.57
CA MET A 48 -18.23 -6.31 7.78
C MET A 48 -18.95 -5.46 8.84
N PRO A 49 -18.85 -5.80 10.14
CA PRO A 49 -19.46 -5.00 11.23
C PRO A 49 -18.98 -3.55 11.28
N GLU A 50 -17.78 -3.27 10.75
CA GLU A 50 -17.23 -1.93 10.62
C GLU A 50 -17.89 -1.09 9.51
N VAL A 51 -18.68 -1.69 8.62
CA VAL A 51 -19.33 -1.00 7.50
C VAL A 51 -20.65 -0.42 7.97
N GLU A 52 -20.75 0.90 7.86
CA GLU A 52 -21.99 1.66 8.09
C GLU A 52 -22.88 1.67 6.85
N ALA A 53 -22.28 1.90 5.67
CA ALA A 53 -23.01 1.97 4.41
C ALA A 53 -22.17 1.44 3.24
N VAL A 54 -22.82 0.79 2.29
CA VAL A 54 -22.22 0.40 1.01
C VAL A 54 -22.46 1.54 0.01
N LEU A 55 -21.39 2.21 -0.42
CA LEU A 55 -21.46 3.35 -1.35
C LEU A 55 -21.53 2.88 -2.80
N ALA A 56 -20.78 1.82 -3.12
CA ALA A 56 -20.81 1.17 -4.41
C ALA A 56 -20.43 -0.32 -4.25
N LYS A 57 -21.09 -1.19 -5.01
CA LYS A 57 -20.77 -2.63 -5.05
C LYS A 57 -20.63 -3.10 -6.49
N GLY A 58 -19.49 -3.68 -6.80
CA GLY A 58 -19.19 -4.28 -8.10
C GLY A 58 -18.38 -5.57 -7.92
N GLU A 59 -18.18 -6.31 -9.01
CA GLU A 59 -17.50 -7.61 -9.00
C GLU A 59 -16.03 -7.51 -8.57
N THR A 60 -15.33 -6.48 -9.07
CA THR A 60 -13.89 -6.28 -8.85
C THR A 60 -13.55 -5.03 -8.05
N LYS A 61 -14.54 -4.16 -7.79
CA LYS A 61 -14.41 -2.98 -6.94
C LYS A 61 -15.67 -2.79 -6.09
N SER A 62 -15.49 -2.56 -4.80
CA SER A 62 -16.54 -1.98 -3.93
C SER A 62 -15.99 -0.88 -3.05
N SER A 63 -16.88 0.03 -2.66
CA SER A 63 -16.61 1.19 -1.82
C SER A 63 -17.61 1.21 -0.68
N VAL A 64 -17.11 1.38 0.55
CA VAL A 64 -17.93 1.38 1.77
C VAL A 64 -17.58 2.57 2.64
N ARG A 65 -18.55 3.03 3.43
CA ARG A 65 -18.34 3.94 4.55
C ARG A 65 -18.22 3.13 5.83
N LEU A 66 -17.16 3.37 6.60
CA LEU A 66 -16.96 2.76 7.90
C LEU A 66 -17.68 3.56 8.99
N VAL A 67 -18.04 2.92 10.10
CA VAL A 67 -18.73 3.55 11.26
C VAL A 67 -17.97 4.76 11.83
N GLN A 68 -16.66 4.83 11.61
CA GLN A 68 -15.82 5.96 12.04
C GLN A 68 -15.83 7.15 11.06
N GLY A 69 -16.66 7.10 10.01
CA GLY A 69 -16.79 8.14 8.98
C GLY A 69 -15.75 8.08 7.86
N LEU A 70 -14.83 7.11 7.90
CA LEU A 70 -13.80 6.91 6.89
C LEU A 70 -14.31 6.04 5.75
N ASP A 71 -14.00 6.40 4.51
CA ASP A 71 -14.34 5.58 3.34
C ASP A 71 -13.23 4.57 3.05
N ALA A 72 -13.61 3.39 2.56
CA ALA A 72 -12.69 2.33 2.18
C ALA A 72 -13.07 1.69 0.84
N ASP A 73 -12.08 1.56 -0.03
CA ASP A 73 -12.16 0.94 -1.34
C ASP A 73 -11.47 -0.43 -1.31
N LEU A 74 -12.18 -1.48 -1.72
CA LEU A 74 -11.57 -2.79 -2.01
C LEU A 74 -11.54 -3.01 -3.53
N ARG A 75 -10.36 -3.34 -4.03
CA ARG A 75 -10.13 -3.75 -5.43
C ARG A 75 -9.54 -5.14 -5.48
N ILE A 76 -10.15 -6.00 -6.28
CA ILE A 76 -9.69 -7.36 -6.52
C ILE A 76 -9.04 -7.40 -7.91
N VAL A 77 -7.80 -7.86 -7.96
CA VAL A 77 -6.99 -7.93 -9.19
C VAL A 77 -6.49 -9.35 -9.42
N SER A 78 -6.13 -9.65 -10.68
CA SER A 78 -5.50 -10.93 -11.02
C SER A 78 -4.11 -11.05 -10.38
N ALA A 79 -3.62 -12.27 -10.20
CA ALA A 79 -2.30 -12.50 -9.61
C ALA A 79 -1.17 -11.93 -10.49
N GLU A 80 -1.34 -11.97 -11.80
CA GLU A 80 -0.43 -11.48 -12.83
C GLU A 80 -0.37 -9.95 -12.90
N SER A 81 -1.44 -9.29 -12.43
CA SER A 81 -1.55 -7.83 -12.41
C SER A 81 -1.19 -7.23 -11.05
N TYR A 82 -0.96 -8.05 -10.02
CA TYR A 82 -0.89 -7.62 -8.64
C TYR A 82 0.17 -6.54 -8.40
N GLY A 83 1.38 -6.73 -8.93
CA GLY A 83 2.48 -5.78 -8.81
C GLY A 83 2.20 -4.44 -9.49
N SER A 84 1.70 -4.47 -10.73
CA SER A 84 1.31 -3.26 -11.46
C SER A 84 0.16 -2.52 -10.79
N ALA A 85 -0.86 -3.24 -10.33
CA ALA A 85 -1.97 -2.66 -9.57
C ALA A 85 -1.46 -2.04 -8.27
N LEU A 86 -0.61 -2.74 -7.53
CA LEU A 86 -0.06 -2.23 -6.27
C LEU A 86 0.76 -0.95 -6.50
N GLN A 87 1.61 -0.91 -7.52
CA GLN A 87 2.31 0.33 -7.91
C GLN A 87 1.32 1.44 -8.26
N TYR A 88 0.34 1.14 -9.11
CA TYR A 88 -0.64 2.11 -9.62
C TYR A 88 -1.48 2.74 -8.52
N PHE A 89 -2.09 1.92 -7.65
CA PHE A 89 -2.96 2.39 -6.57
C PHE A 89 -2.19 2.87 -5.34
N THR A 90 -0.91 2.50 -5.18
CA THR A 90 -0.06 3.14 -4.17
C THR A 90 0.25 4.57 -4.54
N GLY A 91 0.46 4.87 -5.83
CA GLY A 91 0.82 6.21 -6.28
C GLY A 91 2.20 6.67 -5.75
N SER A 92 2.42 7.98 -5.56
CA SER A 92 1.49 9.08 -5.80
C SER A 92 1.07 9.22 -7.27
N LYS A 93 0.07 10.06 -7.56
CA LYS A 93 -0.35 10.34 -8.95
C LYS A 93 0.83 10.79 -9.81
N ASP A 94 1.67 11.68 -9.27
CA ASP A 94 2.79 12.29 -9.99
C ASP A 94 3.92 11.28 -10.22
N HIS A 95 4.23 10.46 -9.21
CA HIS A 95 5.11 9.30 -9.36
C HIS A 95 4.64 8.37 -10.50
N GLY A 96 3.35 8.03 -10.52
CA GLY A 96 2.76 7.19 -11.56
C GLY A 96 2.79 7.84 -12.96
N ILE A 97 2.61 9.15 -13.07
CA ILE A 97 2.74 9.89 -14.35
C ILE A 97 4.17 9.76 -14.88
N LYS A 98 5.18 9.99 -14.04
CA LYS A 98 6.58 9.84 -14.46
C LYS A 98 6.89 8.41 -14.89
N LEU A 99 6.48 7.38 -14.13
CA LEU A 99 6.72 5.99 -14.53
C LEU A 99 6.07 5.65 -15.88
N ARG A 100 4.84 6.13 -16.14
CA ARG A 100 4.19 5.93 -17.44
C ARG A 100 4.94 6.61 -18.58
N ARG A 101 5.47 7.82 -18.36
CA ARG A 101 6.31 8.51 -19.35
C ARG A 101 7.58 7.71 -19.65
N ILE A 102 8.25 7.16 -18.62
CA ILE A 102 9.43 6.32 -18.79
C ILE A 102 9.10 5.05 -19.60
N ALA A 103 7.95 4.43 -19.32
CA ALA A 103 7.48 3.29 -20.10
C ALA A 103 7.30 3.68 -21.59
N GLN A 104 6.62 4.80 -21.85
CA GLN A 104 6.37 5.29 -23.20
C GLN A 104 7.66 5.61 -23.97
N GLU A 105 8.64 6.24 -23.33
CA GLU A 105 9.97 6.51 -23.90
C GLU A 105 10.70 5.22 -24.34
N LYS A 106 10.36 4.08 -23.72
CA LYS A 106 10.87 2.74 -24.07
C LYS A 106 9.97 1.96 -25.05
N GLY A 107 8.90 2.58 -25.57
CA GLY A 107 7.92 1.92 -26.42
C GLY A 107 7.04 0.91 -25.67
N LEU A 108 6.87 1.11 -24.35
CA LEU A 108 6.05 0.27 -23.48
C LEU A 108 4.82 1.05 -22.97
N LYS A 109 3.78 0.32 -22.58
CA LYS A 109 2.59 0.85 -21.92
C LYS A 109 2.50 0.31 -20.50
N LEU A 110 2.53 1.20 -19.51
CA LEU A 110 2.27 0.87 -18.10
C LEU A 110 0.85 1.29 -17.70
N ASN A 111 0.10 0.36 -17.10
CA ASN A 111 -1.22 0.62 -16.51
C ASN A 111 -1.42 -0.25 -15.26
N GLU A 112 -2.64 -0.26 -14.71
CA GLU A 112 -3.00 -1.02 -13.51
C GLU A 112 -2.95 -2.55 -13.69
N TYR A 113 -2.94 -3.04 -14.93
CA TYR A 113 -2.91 -4.47 -15.24
C TYR A 113 -1.50 -5.01 -15.48
N GLY A 114 -0.56 -4.16 -15.91
CA GLY A 114 0.75 -4.64 -16.33
C GLY A 114 1.61 -3.60 -17.05
N ILE A 115 2.80 -4.05 -17.46
CA ILE A 115 3.59 -3.43 -18.51
C ILE A 115 3.41 -4.23 -19.80
N PHE A 116 3.13 -3.53 -20.89
CA PHE A 116 2.83 -4.12 -22.20
C PHE A 116 3.79 -3.63 -23.27
N LYS A 117 4.16 -4.53 -24.18
CA LYS A 117 4.84 -4.22 -25.45
C LYS A 117 3.90 -4.62 -26.59
N GLY A 118 3.23 -3.63 -27.19
CA GLY A 118 2.05 -3.90 -28.03
C GLY A 118 0.93 -4.49 -27.17
N GLU A 119 0.41 -5.65 -27.56
CA GLU A 119 -0.65 -6.37 -26.82
C GLU A 119 -0.10 -7.38 -25.79
N LYS A 120 1.21 -7.67 -25.83
CA LYS A 120 1.82 -8.66 -24.95
C LYS A 120 2.16 -8.03 -23.60
N GLN A 121 1.60 -8.59 -22.51
CA GLN A 121 2.05 -8.30 -21.16
C GLN A 121 3.45 -8.89 -20.93
N ILE A 122 4.38 -8.07 -20.44
CA ILE A 122 5.78 -8.46 -20.20
C ILE A 122 6.17 -8.40 -18.73
N ALA A 123 5.40 -7.71 -17.88
CA ALA A 123 5.59 -7.63 -16.44
C ALA A 123 4.27 -7.23 -15.75
N GLY A 124 4.18 -7.48 -14.45
CA GLY A 124 3.07 -7.00 -13.61
C GLY A 124 2.81 -7.80 -12.35
N GLN A 125 3.51 -8.92 -12.12
CA GLN A 125 3.22 -9.84 -11.02
C GLN A 125 3.75 -9.32 -9.68
N SER A 126 4.88 -8.62 -9.69
CA SER A 126 5.47 -7.94 -8.53
C SER A 126 5.81 -6.48 -8.84
N GLU A 127 5.91 -5.64 -7.81
CA GLU A 127 6.31 -4.25 -8.01
C GLU A 127 7.78 -4.16 -8.44
N GLU A 128 8.64 -5.02 -7.89
CA GLU A 128 10.04 -5.13 -8.25
C GLU A 128 10.20 -5.38 -9.75
N GLU A 129 9.46 -6.34 -10.30
CA GLU A 129 9.46 -6.66 -11.75
C GLU A 129 9.02 -5.44 -12.59
N VAL A 130 8.03 -4.69 -12.11
CA VAL A 130 7.56 -3.45 -12.77
C VAL A 130 8.67 -2.40 -12.80
N TYR A 131 9.33 -2.12 -11.68
CA TYR A 131 10.44 -1.16 -11.64
C TYR A 131 11.63 -1.63 -12.49
N GLU A 132 12.02 -2.90 -12.39
CA GLU A 132 13.14 -3.47 -13.14
C GLU A 132 12.93 -3.40 -14.65
N THR A 133 11.71 -3.70 -15.12
CA THR A 133 11.34 -3.59 -16.54
C THR A 133 11.47 -2.15 -17.06
N LEU A 134 11.22 -1.15 -16.20
CA LEU A 134 11.41 0.26 -16.51
C LEU A 134 12.87 0.71 -16.38
N GLY A 135 13.79 -0.17 -15.98
CA GLY A 135 15.20 0.12 -15.75
C GLY A 135 15.43 0.92 -14.47
N LEU A 136 14.62 0.67 -13.43
CA LEU A 136 14.67 1.31 -12.13
C LEU A 136 14.88 0.26 -11.04
N LYS A 137 15.53 0.64 -9.95
CA LYS A 137 15.45 -0.12 -8.70
C LYS A 137 14.07 0.08 -8.06
N TYR A 138 13.63 -0.93 -7.30
CA TYR A 138 12.43 -0.83 -6.48
C TYR A 138 12.48 0.42 -5.59
N ILE A 139 11.40 1.20 -5.63
CA ILE A 139 11.27 2.46 -4.88
C ILE A 139 10.27 2.21 -3.75
N ASN A 140 10.72 2.40 -2.52
CA ASN A 140 9.90 2.30 -1.32
C ASN A 140 8.65 3.21 -1.39
N PRO A 141 7.45 2.72 -1.04
CA PRO A 141 6.21 3.50 -1.08
C PRO A 141 6.30 4.87 -0.40
N GLU A 142 7.02 4.95 0.71
CA GLU A 142 7.17 6.14 1.57
C GLU A 142 7.83 7.33 0.85
N ILE A 143 8.57 7.08 -0.23
CA ILE A 143 9.27 8.14 -0.99
C ILE A 143 8.69 8.36 -2.40
N ARG A 144 7.54 7.75 -2.74
CA ARG A 144 6.90 7.88 -4.06
C ARG A 144 6.08 9.16 -4.18
N GLU A 145 6.73 10.30 -4.03
CA GLU A 145 6.10 11.63 -4.02
C GLU A 145 6.63 12.55 -5.13
N ASP A 146 7.34 12.02 -6.12
CA ASP A 146 7.95 12.79 -7.20
C ASP A 146 8.91 13.90 -6.70
N ALA A 147 9.75 13.55 -5.73
CA ALA A 147 10.68 14.45 -5.04
C ALA A 147 12.16 14.13 -5.35
N GLY A 148 12.41 13.37 -6.42
CA GLY A 148 13.76 12.97 -6.86
C GLY A 148 14.08 11.49 -6.69
N GLU A 149 13.13 10.68 -6.20
CA GLU A 149 13.29 9.25 -5.96
C GLU A 149 13.52 8.46 -7.26
N ILE A 150 12.93 8.89 -8.37
CA ILE A 150 13.09 8.24 -9.68
C ILE A 150 14.49 8.49 -10.24
N GLU A 151 14.96 9.74 -10.15
CA GLU A 151 16.30 10.13 -10.55
C GLU A 151 17.36 9.45 -9.66
N ALA A 152 17.10 9.35 -8.36
CA ALA A 152 17.94 8.60 -7.42
C ALA A 152 17.99 7.10 -7.78
N SER A 153 16.85 6.49 -8.12
CA SER A 153 16.75 5.10 -8.58
C SER A 153 17.60 4.85 -9.83
N ARG A 154 17.46 5.69 -10.86
CA ARG A 154 18.26 5.61 -12.11
C ARG A 154 19.77 5.68 -11.86
N ASN A 155 20.18 6.51 -10.91
CA ASN A 155 21.59 6.74 -10.60
C ASN A 155 22.15 5.81 -9.52
N ASN A 156 21.38 4.81 -9.06
CA ASN A 156 21.77 3.94 -7.94
C ASN A 156 22.07 4.69 -6.63
N LYS A 157 21.36 5.79 -6.38
CA LYS A 157 21.52 6.68 -5.22
C LYS A 157 20.26 6.76 -4.36
N LEU A 158 19.40 5.73 -4.38
CA LEU A 158 18.26 5.67 -3.47
C LEU A 158 18.75 5.72 -2.01
N PRO A 159 18.10 6.51 -1.14
CA PRO A 159 18.47 6.57 0.25
C PRO A 159 18.16 5.23 0.93
N LYS A 160 18.97 4.85 1.92
CA LYS A 160 18.61 3.79 2.85
C LYS A 160 17.60 4.38 3.84
N LEU A 161 16.38 3.84 3.85
CA LEU A 161 15.36 4.22 4.84
C LEU A 161 15.62 3.50 6.16
N VAL A 162 15.27 4.18 7.26
CA VAL A 162 15.28 3.58 8.60
C VAL A 162 14.11 2.61 8.72
N ASN A 163 14.37 1.41 9.23
CA ASN A 163 13.34 0.41 9.50
C ASN A 163 12.92 0.42 10.98
N TYR A 164 11.72 -0.11 11.27
CA TYR A 164 11.20 -0.15 12.64
C TYR A 164 12.09 -0.95 13.61
N ASP A 165 12.81 -1.97 13.13
CA ASP A 165 13.76 -2.76 13.92
C ASP A 165 15.10 -2.05 14.18
N GLU A 166 15.37 -0.95 13.49
CA GLU A 166 16.52 -0.08 13.74
C GLU A 166 16.22 0.96 14.86
N ILE A 167 14.97 1.10 15.29
CA ILE A 167 14.53 2.00 16.37
C ILE A 167 14.80 1.33 17.73
N LYS A 168 15.65 1.95 18.56
CA LYS A 168 16.09 1.41 19.86
C LYS A 168 15.36 1.99 21.08
N GLY A 169 14.41 2.88 20.86
CA GLY A 169 13.67 3.50 21.95
C GLY A 169 12.84 4.69 21.49
N ASP A 170 11.90 5.07 22.36
CA ASP A 170 11.12 6.29 22.24
C ASP A 170 11.75 7.37 23.12
N LEU A 171 12.05 8.54 22.54
CA LEU A 171 12.75 9.63 23.20
C LEU A 171 11.80 10.71 23.73
N GLN A 172 10.48 10.53 23.60
CA GLN A 172 9.48 11.45 24.12
C GLN A 172 8.29 10.70 24.71
N MET A 173 8.32 10.50 26.03
CA MET A 173 7.25 9.83 26.78
C MET A 173 6.85 10.65 28.01
N HIS A 174 5.58 10.56 28.39
CA HIS A 174 5.02 11.26 29.55
C HIS A 174 4.71 10.24 30.65
N SER A 175 5.02 10.57 31.90
CA SER A 175 4.76 9.71 33.07
C SER A 175 3.77 10.35 34.03
N THR A 176 3.35 9.62 35.06
CA THR A 176 2.53 10.15 36.16
C THR A 176 3.21 11.27 36.97
N TRP A 177 4.46 11.65 36.66
CA TRP A 177 5.10 12.85 37.21
C TRP A 177 4.58 14.14 36.58
N SER A 178 3.93 14.05 35.41
CA SER A 178 3.24 15.15 34.75
C SER A 178 1.80 14.73 34.42
N ASP A 179 1.54 14.47 33.15
CA ASP A 179 0.26 14.25 32.48
C ASP A 179 0.18 12.86 31.83
N GLY A 180 1.17 12.00 32.07
CA GLY A 180 1.16 10.61 31.62
C GLY A 180 0.32 9.71 32.53
N SER A 181 -0.15 8.60 31.99
CA SER A 181 -0.96 7.60 32.70
C SER A 181 -0.16 6.45 33.30
N ALA A 182 1.12 6.28 32.93
CA ALA A 182 1.98 5.19 33.38
C ALA A 182 3.11 5.68 34.30
N SER A 183 3.41 4.89 35.33
CA SER A 183 4.58 5.11 36.17
C SER A 183 5.88 4.80 35.41
N ILE A 184 7.02 5.34 35.88
CA ILE A 184 8.35 5.05 35.32
C ILE A 184 8.62 3.54 35.26
N ARG A 185 8.20 2.79 36.29
CA ARG A 185 8.39 1.34 36.35
C ARG A 185 7.58 0.63 35.25
N GLU A 186 6.33 1.01 35.04
CA GLU A 186 5.48 0.42 34.01
C GLU A 186 6.01 0.72 32.60
N MET A 187 6.45 1.96 32.34
CA MET A 187 7.08 2.32 31.07
C MET A 187 8.36 1.50 30.83
N ALA A 188 9.23 1.37 31.82
CA ALA A 188 10.46 0.57 31.70
C ALA A 188 10.16 -0.92 31.44
N GLN A 189 9.12 -1.46 32.09
CA GLN A 189 8.67 -2.83 31.86
C GLN A 189 8.06 -3.02 30.46
N ALA A 190 7.31 -2.04 29.96
CA ALA A 190 6.75 -2.06 28.61
C ALA A 190 7.85 -1.97 27.56
N ALA A 191 8.80 -1.03 27.71
CA ALA A 191 9.97 -0.92 26.84
C ALA A 191 10.72 -2.26 26.75
N LYS A 192 11.06 -2.86 27.90
CA LYS A 192 11.73 -4.17 27.96
C LYS A 192 10.98 -5.30 27.23
N LYS A 193 9.64 -5.25 27.15
CA LYS A 193 8.84 -6.24 26.42
C LYS A 193 8.91 -6.05 24.90
N ILE A 194 9.13 -4.82 24.46
CA ILE A 194 9.14 -4.45 23.04
C ILE A 194 10.53 -4.66 22.43
N GLY A 195 11.61 -4.53 23.21
CA GLY A 195 12.99 -4.75 22.80
C GLY A 195 13.93 -3.70 23.35
#